data_AF-A0A925S8M3-F1
#
_entry.id   AF-A0A925S8M3-F1
#
_cell.length_a   1.000
_cell.length_b   1.000
_cell.length_c   1.000
_cell.angle_alpha   90.00
_cell.angle_beta   90.00
_cell.angle_gamma   90.00
#
_symmetry.space_group_name_H-M   'P 1'
#
loop_
_entity.id
_entity.type
_entity.pdbx_description
1 polymer ?
#
loop_
_entity_poly.entity_id
_entity_poly.type
_entity_poly.pdbx_seq_one_letter_code
_entity_poly.pdbx_strand_id
1 'polypeptide(L)'
;MKHLFGAKFRWVFLLFSAIIISSAHAQQNSNESPDIFFKIESLVKEFYPKAKINRTDKKIHFEFKSRNLSATSGKQELSPDSGGIAGDLDLKTGPYTGRERVPSETNLILHMVEVLAPYSQSRNEHLLARLSYPPDAPIEFLSRFKLIVNEMEKGNSEQNSEQNSEQKL
;
A
#
# COMPACT_ATOMS: atom_id res chain seq x y z
N MET A 1 14.87 58.78 -3.82
CA MET A 1 13.48 59.25 -3.93
C MET A 1 12.60 58.30 -3.14
N LYS A 2 11.90 58.83 -2.13
CA LYS A 2 11.06 58.09 -1.19
C LYS A 2 9.62 58.16 -1.68
N HIS A 3 8.94 57.03 -1.89
CA HIS A 3 7.48 57.01 -2.01
C HIS A 3 6.90 55.94 -1.08
N LEU A 4 6.30 56.46 -0.01
CA LEU A 4 5.31 55.79 0.83
C LEU A 4 4.04 55.55 0.01
N PHE A 5 3.45 54.37 0.09
CA PHE A 5 2.00 54.20 0.01
C PHE A 5 1.56 53.15 1.02
N GLY A 6 0.88 53.62 2.06
CA GLY A 6 0.20 52.77 3.03
C GLY A 6 -1.19 52.38 2.51
N ALA A 7 -1.61 51.17 2.83
CA ALA A 7 -3.00 50.75 2.74
C ALA A 7 -3.39 50.14 4.09
N LYS A 8 -4.27 50.84 4.79
CA LYS A 8 -4.87 50.46 6.07
C LYS A 8 -5.87 49.33 5.82
N PHE A 9 -5.55 48.11 6.22
CA PHE A 9 -6.50 47.00 6.18
C PHE A 9 -7.26 46.93 7.52
N ARG A 10 -8.57 47.18 7.46
CA ARG A 10 -9.49 47.18 8.60
C ARG A 10 -9.62 45.78 9.17
N TRP A 11 -9.35 45.68 10.47
CA TRP A 11 -9.70 44.53 11.30
C TRP A 11 -11.23 44.45 11.43
N VAL A 12 -11.81 43.32 11.05
CA VAL A 12 -13.16 42.93 11.45
C VAL A 12 -13.00 41.76 12.41
N PHE A 13 -13.12 42.07 13.70
CA PHE A 13 -13.32 41.10 14.77
C PHE A 13 -14.72 40.50 14.61
N LEU A 14 -14.80 39.21 14.25
CA LEU A 14 -16.02 38.43 14.37
C LEU A 14 -15.96 37.59 15.65
N LEU A 15 -17.05 37.66 16.40
CA LEU A 15 -17.26 37.11 17.72
C LEU A 15 -16.95 35.62 17.83
N PHE A 16 -16.31 35.28 18.95
CA PHE A 16 -16.13 33.94 19.48
C PHE A 16 -17.48 33.30 19.85
N SER A 17 -17.94 32.33 19.04
CA SER A 17 -18.80 31.26 19.53
C SER A 17 -17.92 30.13 20.05
N ALA A 18 -17.98 29.91 21.37
CA ALA A 18 -17.31 28.81 22.04
C ALA A 18 -17.90 27.47 21.55
N ILE A 19 -17.22 26.83 20.61
CA ILE A 19 -17.50 25.44 20.25
C ILE A 19 -16.78 24.57 21.27
N ILE A 20 -17.55 23.85 22.08
CA ILE A 20 -17.07 22.83 22.99
C ILE A 20 -16.41 21.74 22.13
N ILE A 21 -15.09 21.73 22.09
CA ILE A 21 -14.31 20.63 21.52
C ILE A 21 -14.39 19.49 22.54
N SER A 22 -15.39 18.62 22.40
CA SER A 22 -15.33 17.29 22.99
C SER A 22 -14.19 16.54 22.31
N SER A 23 -12.98 16.67 22.84
CA SER A 23 -11.88 15.75 22.54
C SER A 23 -12.21 14.41 23.19
N ALA A 24 -13.07 13.64 22.53
CA ALA A 24 -13.07 12.20 22.67
C ALA A 24 -11.71 11.71 22.16
N HIS A 25 -10.72 11.66 23.05
CA HIS A 25 -9.55 10.83 22.86
C HIS A 25 -10.06 9.40 22.75
N ALA A 26 -10.27 8.94 21.52
CA ALA A 26 -10.33 7.52 21.24
C ALA A 26 -8.98 6.94 21.68
N GLN A 27 -8.96 6.34 22.87
CA GLN A 27 -7.93 5.39 23.25
C GLN A 27 -8.05 4.20 22.29
N GLN A 28 -7.40 4.29 21.13
CA GLN A 28 -7.05 3.11 20.36
C GLN A 28 -5.93 2.41 21.13
N ASN A 29 -6.34 1.56 22.08
CA ASN A 29 -5.57 0.38 22.43
C ASN A 29 -5.58 -0.53 21.20
N SER A 30 -4.73 -0.25 20.22
CA SER A 30 -4.57 -1.14 19.08
C SER A 30 -3.19 -1.78 19.13
N ASN A 31 -3.18 -3.06 19.51
CA ASN A 31 -2.32 -4.05 18.86
C ASN A 31 -2.68 -4.13 17.35
N GLU A 32 -2.75 -2.99 16.66
CA GLU A 32 -2.96 -2.95 15.22
C GLU A 32 -1.63 -3.37 14.61
N SER A 33 -1.68 -4.48 13.89
CA SER A 33 -0.59 -4.85 13.01
C SER A 33 -0.26 -3.65 12.11
N PRO A 34 1.03 -3.30 11.93
CA PRO A 34 1.39 -2.12 11.15
C PRO A 34 0.78 -2.20 9.76
N ASP A 35 0.20 -1.09 9.30
CA ASP A 35 -0.44 -0.99 7.98
C ASP A 35 0.46 -1.60 6.90
N ILE A 36 -0.08 -2.61 6.19
CA ILE A 36 0.64 -3.33 5.15
C ILE A 36 1.20 -2.39 4.07
N PHE A 37 0.48 -1.32 3.73
CA PHE A 37 0.96 -0.34 2.76
C PHE A 37 2.16 0.45 3.29
N PHE A 38 2.21 0.73 4.60
CA PHE A 38 3.38 1.34 5.21
C PHE A 38 4.60 0.41 5.19
N LYS A 39 4.41 -0.89 5.43
CA LYS A 39 5.49 -1.89 5.33
C LYS A 39 6.03 -1.98 3.90
N ILE A 40 5.15 -2.01 2.90
CA ILE A 40 5.53 -2.03 1.48
C ILE A 40 6.23 -0.75 1.08
N GLU A 41 5.71 0.41 1.46
CA GLU A 41 6.34 1.71 1.21
C GLU A 41 7.76 1.78 1.77
N SER A 42 7.95 1.31 3.01
CA SER A 42 9.25 1.25 3.68
C SER A 42 10.22 0.33 2.93
N LEU A 43 9.77 -0.87 2.54
CA LEU A 43 10.57 -1.81 1.76
C LEU A 43 10.97 -1.22 0.40
N VAL A 44 10.03 -0.59 -0.31
CA VAL A 44 10.31 0.04 -1.60
C VAL A 44 11.34 1.17 -1.44
N LYS A 45 11.22 2.00 -0.41
CA LYS A 45 12.17 3.09 -0.16
C LYS A 45 13.55 2.62 0.26
N GLU A 46 13.64 1.47 0.92
CA GLU A 46 14.91 0.85 1.29
C GLU A 46 15.71 0.41 0.06
N PHE A 47 15.09 -0.33 -0.87
CA PHE A 47 15.76 -0.84 -2.07
C PHE A 47 15.79 0.16 -3.23
N TYR A 48 14.81 1.05 -3.30
CA TYR A 48 14.58 1.99 -4.40
C TYR A 48 14.24 3.38 -3.84
N PRO A 49 15.20 4.10 -3.23
CA PRO A 49 14.93 5.37 -2.52
C PRO A 49 14.31 6.45 -3.40
N LYS A 50 14.61 6.40 -4.70
CA LYS A 50 14.11 7.33 -5.73
C LYS A 50 12.77 6.88 -6.36
N ALA A 51 12.16 5.79 -5.89
CA ALA A 51 10.86 5.36 -6.38
C ALA A 51 9.80 6.44 -6.14
N LYS A 52 8.92 6.63 -7.12
CA LYS A 52 7.68 7.38 -6.94
C LYS A 52 6.66 6.45 -6.29
N ILE A 53 5.94 6.95 -5.30
CA ILE A 53 4.93 6.19 -4.57
C ILE A 53 3.67 7.04 -4.48
N ASN A 54 2.55 6.48 -4.91
CA ASN A 54 1.22 7.06 -4.79
C ASN A 54 0.38 6.14 -3.91
N ARG A 55 0.02 6.60 -2.71
CA ARG A 55 -0.71 5.81 -1.72
C ARG A 55 -2.06 6.45 -1.40
N THR A 56 -3.03 5.59 -1.18
CA THR A 56 -4.36 5.86 -0.62
C THR A 56 -4.65 4.82 0.46
N ASP A 57 -5.80 4.91 1.12
CA ASP A 57 -6.19 3.98 2.19
C ASP A 57 -6.34 2.53 1.73
N LYS A 58 -6.62 2.30 0.44
CA LYS A 58 -6.89 0.97 -0.12
C LYS A 58 -5.94 0.57 -1.23
N LYS A 59 -5.05 1.47 -1.66
CA LYS A 59 -4.17 1.23 -2.80
C LYS A 59 -2.81 1.85 -2.59
N ILE A 60 -1.79 1.16 -3.07
CA ILE A 60 -0.46 1.73 -3.26
C ILE A 60 0.03 1.37 -4.66
N HIS A 61 0.50 2.39 -5.37
CA HIS A 61 1.21 2.26 -6.61
C HIS A 61 2.63 2.76 -6.40
N PHE A 62 3.62 2.04 -6.92
CA PHE A 62 5.01 2.49 -6.89
C PHE A 62 5.74 2.16 -8.19
N GLU A 63 6.67 3.02 -8.56
CA GLU A 63 7.49 2.84 -9.75
C GLU A 63 8.89 3.41 -9.59
N PHE A 64 9.87 2.71 -10.15
CA PHE A 64 11.25 3.18 -10.28
C PHE A 64 11.82 2.68 -11.61
N LYS A 65 12.40 3.59 -12.41
CA LYS A 65 12.96 3.28 -13.74
C LYS A 65 12.01 2.41 -14.58
N SER A 66 10.78 2.88 -14.72
CA SER A 66 9.71 2.26 -15.51
C SER A 66 9.39 3.10 -16.75
N ARG A 67 8.88 2.45 -17.80
CA ARG A 67 8.33 3.11 -18.98
C ARG A 67 7.02 2.45 -19.42
N ASN A 68 6.12 3.25 -19.97
CA ASN A 68 4.90 2.74 -20.59
C ASN A 68 5.24 2.16 -21.96
N LEU A 69 4.99 0.86 -22.13
CA LEU A 69 5.02 0.20 -23.41
C LEU A 69 3.60 0.11 -23.97
N SER A 70 3.44 0.47 -25.23
CA SER A 70 2.20 0.22 -25.96
C SER A 70 2.16 -1.27 -26.31
N ALA A 71 1.33 -2.03 -25.62
CA ALA A 71 1.05 -3.41 -26.01
C ALA A 71 0.32 -3.43 -27.36
N THR A 72 0.47 -4.51 -28.13
CA THR A 72 -0.23 -4.73 -29.41
C THR A 72 -1.76 -4.62 -29.26
N SER A 73 -2.29 -4.86 -28.06
CA SER A 73 -3.71 -4.69 -27.73
C SER A 73 -4.16 -3.23 -27.57
N GLY A 74 -3.27 -2.25 -27.77
CA GLY A 74 -3.53 -0.83 -27.51
C GLY A 74 -3.57 -0.46 -26.02
N LYS A 75 -3.26 -1.40 -25.12
CA LYS A 75 -3.16 -1.14 -23.69
C LYS A 75 -1.75 -0.66 -23.36
N GLN A 76 -1.64 0.36 -22.51
CA GLN A 76 -0.35 0.74 -21.94
C GLN A 76 -0.01 -0.22 -20.80
N GLU A 77 1.16 -0.82 -20.88
CA GLU A 77 1.71 -1.67 -19.85
C GLU A 77 2.98 -1.05 -19.29
N LEU A 78 3.06 -0.94 -17.96
CA LEU A 78 4.22 -0.40 -17.29
C LEU A 78 5.31 -1.47 -17.23
N SER A 79 6.38 -1.26 -17.99
CA SER A 79 7.53 -2.17 -18.03
C SER A 79 8.70 -1.55 -17.28
N PRO A 80 9.25 -2.23 -16.27
CA PRO A 80 10.48 -1.78 -15.62
C PRO A 80 11.67 -1.98 -16.57
N ASP A 81 12.63 -1.06 -16.53
CA ASP A 81 13.95 -1.21 -17.13
C ASP A 81 14.91 -1.90 -16.14
N SER A 82 16.15 -2.17 -16.55
CA SER A 82 17.17 -2.76 -15.68
C SER A 82 17.38 -1.97 -14.38
N GLY A 83 17.35 -2.70 -13.26
CA GLY A 83 17.35 -2.16 -11.90
C GLY A 83 16.10 -1.34 -11.53
N GLY A 84 15.01 -1.42 -12.30
CA GLY A 84 13.72 -0.81 -12.03
C GLY A 84 12.71 -1.76 -11.38
N ILE A 85 11.58 -1.21 -10.96
CA ILE A 85 10.40 -1.95 -10.48
C ILE A 85 9.12 -1.17 -10.79
N ALA A 86 8.00 -1.88 -10.89
CA ALA A 86 6.68 -1.30 -10.93
C ALA A 86 5.72 -2.19 -10.13
N GLY A 87 4.87 -1.64 -9.29
CA GLY A 87 3.93 -2.43 -8.52
C GLY A 87 2.65 -1.71 -8.17
N ASP A 88 1.59 -2.50 -8.06
CA ASP A 88 0.25 -2.09 -7.71
C ASP A 88 -0.30 -3.04 -6.65
N LEU A 89 -0.77 -2.51 -5.53
CA LEU A 89 -1.51 -3.27 -4.53
C LEU A 89 -2.87 -2.62 -4.34
N ASP A 90 -3.92 -3.44 -4.31
CA ASP A 90 -5.32 -3.03 -4.15
C ASP A 90 -6.02 -3.92 -3.11
N LEU A 91 -6.42 -3.31 -2.00
CA LEU A 91 -7.16 -3.97 -0.93
C LEU A 91 -8.66 -3.93 -1.24
N LYS A 92 -9.26 -5.11 -1.34
CA LYS A 92 -10.66 -5.28 -1.75
C LYS A 92 -11.41 -6.17 -0.78
N THR A 93 -12.68 -5.85 -0.56
CA THR A 93 -13.60 -6.66 0.24
C THR A 93 -13.95 -7.96 -0.48
N GLY A 94 -14.10 -9.03 0.29
CA GLY A 94 -14.42 -10.37 -0.15
C GLY A 94 -13.20 -11.19 -0.59
N PRO A 95 -13.41 -12.46 -0.94
CA PRO A 95 -12.38 -13.30 -1.55
C PRO A 95 -12.04 -12.80 -2.95
N TYR A 96 -10.85 -13.15 -3.44
CA TYR A 96 -10.46 -12.87 -4.82
C TYR A 96 -11.34 -13.66 -5.80
N THR A 97 -11.96 -12.96 -6.75
CA THR A 97 -12.84 -13.52 -7.79
C THR A 97 -12.36 -13.19 -9.22
N GLY A 98 -11.13 -12.72 -9.34
CA GLY A 98 -10.56 -12.37 -10.64
C GLY A 98 -10.33 -13.60 -11.52
N ARG A 99 -10.12 -13.34 -12.82
CA ARG A 99 -9.95 -14.40 -13.83
C ARG A 99 -8.56 -15.04 -13.80
N GLU A 100 -7.58 -14.36 -13.21
CA GLU A 100 -6.20 -14.82 -13.16
C GLU A 100 -6.06 -15.86 -12.06
N ARG A 101 -5.29 -16.91 -12.32
CA ARG A 101 -4.92 -17.86 -11.27
C ARG A 101 -3.88 -17.19 -10.37
N VAL A 102 -4.10 -17.20 -9.07
CA VAL A 102 -3.22 -16.59 -8.06
C VAL A 102 -2.87 -17.63 -6.97
N PRO A 103 -1.63 -17.68 -6.46
CA PRO A 103 -0.47 -16.92 -6.91
C PRO A 103 -0.03 -17.31 -8.34
N SER A 104 0.50 -16.35 -9.09
CA SER A 104 1.10 -16.62 -10.41
C SER A 104 2.33 -15.79 -10.67
N GLU A 105 3.19 -16.34 -11.51
CA GLU A 105 4.40 -15.71 -12.00
C GLU A 105 4.41 -15.85 -13.52
N THR A 106 4.52 -14.73 -14.22
CA THR A 106 4.56 -14.67 -15.68
C THR A 106 5.91 -14.14 -16.10
N ASN A 107 6.65 -14.93 -16.88
CA ASN A 107 7.90 -14.51 -17.48
C ASN A 107 7.61 -13.84 -18.84
N LEU A 108 7.87 -12.54 -18.92
CA LEU A 108 7.85 -11.79 -20.18
C LEU A 108 9.29 -11.58 -20.65
N ILE A 109 9.45 -11.32 -21.96
CA ILE A 109 10.77 -11.23 -22.61
C ILE A 109 11.74 -10.28 -21.88
N LEU A 110 11.22 -9.22 -21.27
CA LEU A 110 12.03 -8.15 -20.66
C LEU A 110 11.91 -8.08 -19.13
N HIS A 111 10.88 -8.67 -18.54
CA HIS A 111 10.61 -8.58 -17.12
C HIS A 111 9.70 -9.72 -16.66
N MET A 112 9.63 -9.91 -15.36
CA MET A 112 8.77 -10.87 -14.70
C MET A 112 7.62 -10.12 -14.06
N VAL A 113 6.43 -10.73 -14.07
CA VAL A 113 5.23 -10.21 -13.40
C VAL A 113 4.78 -11.24 -12.39
N GLU A 114 4.70 -10.84 -11.14
CA GLU A 114 4.21 -11.67 -10.05
C GLU A 114 2.88 -11.11 -9.54
N VAL A 115 1.89 -12.00 -9.40
CA VAL A 115 0.54 -11.65 -8.93
C VAL A 115 0.19 -12.52 -7.73
N LEU A 116 -0.15 -11.85 -6.62
CA LEU A 116 -0.56 -12.46 -5.36
C LEU A 116 -1.95 -11.91 -4.97
N ALA A 117 -2.77 -12.72 -4.31
CA ALA A 117 -4.06 -12.28 -3.79
C ALA A 117 -4.40 -12.92 -2.43
N PRO A 118 -3.54 -12.79 -1.41
CA PRO A 118 -3.82 -13.37 -0.09
C PRO A 118 -5.13 -12.80 0.48
N TYR A 119 -5.90 -13.68 1.11
CA TYR A 119 -7.20 -13.37 1.68
C TYR A 119 -7.18 -13.48 3.20
N SER A 120 -7.75 -12.47 3.86
CA SER A 120 -7.95 -12.40 5.30
C SER A 120 -9.41 -12.70 5.62
N GLN A 121 -9.68 -13.84 6.26
CA GLN A 121 -11.06 -14.20 6.62
C GLN A 121 -11.60 -13.32 7.74
N SER A 122 -10.76 -12.95 8.71
CA SER A 122 -11.13 -12.06 9.83
C SER A 122 -11.58 -10.67 9.36
N ARG A 123 -10.95 -10.14 8.31
CA ARG A 123 -11.34 -8.85 7.70
C ARG A 123 -12.32 -8.98 6.54
N ASN A 124 -12.55 -10.19 6.03
CA ASN A 124 -13.26 -10.43 4.77
C ASN A 124 -12.72 -9.55 3.64
N GLU A 125 -11.40 -9.54 3.46
CA GLU A 125 -10.70 -8.73 2.47
C GLU A 125 -9.54 -9.51 1.84
N HIS A 126 -9.27 -9.28 0.55
CA HIS A 126 -8.06 -9.75 -0.13
C HIS A 126 -7.20 -8.57 -0.58
N LEU A 127 -5.89 -8.81 -0.61
CA LEU A 127 -4.92 -7.85 -1.14
C LEU A 127 -4.44 -8.32 -2.51
N LEU A 128 -4.93 -7.71 -3.59
CA LEU A 128 -4.41 -7.99 -4.93
C LEU A 128 -3.09 -7.24 -5.11
N ALA A 129 -1.97 -7.96 -5.09
CA ALA A 129 -0.64 -7.41 -5.31
C ALA A 129 -0.09 -7.85 -6.67
N ARG A 130 0.33 -6.89 -7.49
CA ARG A 130 1.02 -7.10 -8.77
C ARG A 130 2.38 -6.44 -8.69
N LEU A 131 3.44 -7.19 -8.96
CA LEU A 131 4.81 -6.69 -8.98
C LEU A 131 5.45 -7.06 -10.32
N SER A 132 5.94 -6.05 -11.03
CA SER A 132 6.71 -6.21 -12.26
C SER A 132 8.18 -5.84 -11.98
N TYR A 133 9.10 -6.72 -12.35
CA TYR A 133 10.51 -6.56 -12.05
C TYR A 133 11.41 -7.21 -13.13
N PRO A 134 12.57 -6.63 -13.44
CA PRO A 134 13.56 -7.23 -14.34
C PRO A 134 14.25 -8.44 -13.68
N PRO A 135 14.91 -9.32 -14.46
CA PRO A 135 15.63 -10.48 -13.90
C PRO A 135 16.77 -10.13 -12.93
N ASP A 136 17.25 -8.89 -12.94
CA ASP A 136 18.31 -8.38 -12.06
C ASP A 136 17.78 -7.77 -10.75
N ALA A 137 16.48 -7.89 -10.46
CA ALA A 137 15.91 -7.39 -9.22
C ALA A 137 16.51 -8.09 -7.98
N PRO A 138 16.74 -7.37 -6.85
CA PRO A 138 17.33 -7.96 -5.66
C PRO A 138 16.45 -9.08 -5.08
N ILE A 139 17.01 -10.28 -4.94
CA ILE A 139 16.31 -11.46 -4.41
C ILE A 139 15.74 -11.18 -3.00
N GLU A 140 16.49 -10.42 -2.19
CA GLU A 140 16.05 -10.04 -0.84
C GLU A 140 14.79 -9.16 -0.87
N PHE A 141 14.71 -8.21 -1.80
CA PHE A 141 13.52 -7.39 -2.01
C PHE A 141 12.32 -8.27 -2.36
N LEU A 142 12.47 -9.18 -3.33
CA LEU A 142 11.39 -10.08 -3.77
C LEU A 142 10.91 -10.99 -2.63
N SER A 143 11.84 -11.52 -1.83
CA SER A 143 11.51 -12.37 -0.69
C SER A 143 10.74 -11.59 0.38
N ARG A 144 11.22 -10.40 0.76
CA ARG A 144 10.57 -9.56 1.78
C ARG A 144 9.23 -9.04 1.31
N PHE A 145 9.09 -8.71 0.03
CA PHE A 145 7.82 -8.31 -0.57
C PHE A 145 6.76 -9.41 -0.41
N LYS A 146 7.09 -10.65 -0.82
CA LYS A 146 6.22 -11.83 -0.65
C LYS A 146 5.82 -12.05 0.80
N LEU A 147 6.78 -11.95 1.72
CA LEU A 147 6.53 -12.12 3.15
C LEU A 147 5.51 -11.10 3.65
N ILE A 148 5.70 -9.80 3.36
CA ILE A 148 4.78 -8.73 3.78
C ILE A 148 3.39 -8.94 3.18
N VAL A 149 3.30 -9.24 1.88
CA VAL A 149 2.01 -9.47 1.21
C VAL A 149 1.25 -10.63 1.87
N ASN A 150 1.93 -11.73 2.19
CA ASN A 150 1.31 -12.92 2.78
C ASN A 150 0.98 -12.78 4.29
N GLU A 151 1.42 -11.71 4.97
CA GLU A 151 0.98 -11.45 6.36
C GLU A 151 -0.53 -11.23 6.47
N MET A 152 -1.20 -10.85 5.37
CA MET A 152 -2.66 -10.74 5.30
C MET A 152 -3.39 -12.03 5.73
N GLU A 153 -2.80 -13.20 5.47
CA GLU A 153 -3.40 -14.51 5.80
C GLU A 153 -3.29 -14.83 7.30
N LYS A 154 -2.22 -14.38 7.96
CA LYS A 154 -1.86 -14.77 9.34
C LYS A 154 -2.72 -14.13 10.43
N GLY A 155 -3.46 -13.06 10.11
CA GLY A 155 -4.45 -12.46 11.02
C GLY A 155 -5.62 -13.39 11.41
N ASN A 156 -5.64 -14.63 10.91
CA ASN A 156 -6.63 -15.66 11.25
C ASN A 156 -6.16 -16.64 12.35
N SER A 157 -4.86 -16.81 12.61
CA SER A 157 -4.38 -17.95 13.42
C SER A 157 -4.18 -17.64 14.90
N GLU A 158 -3.95 -16.39 15.29
CA GLU A 158 -3.54 -16.04 16.66
C GLU A 158 -4.70 -15.69 17.59
N GLN A 159 -5.90 -15.39 17.08
CA GLN A 159 -7.07 -15.08 17.91
C GLN A 159 -7.86 -16.31 18.39
N ASN A 160 -7.59 -17.50 17.85
CA ASN A 160 -8.30 -18.74 18.22
C ASN A 160 -7.56 -19.58 19.30
N SER A 161 -6.34 -19.22 19.69
CA SER A 161 -5.54 -19.99 20.65
C SER A 161 -5.74 -19.61 22.12
N GLU A 162 -6.25 -18.41 22.43
CA GLU A 162 -6.41 -17.97 23.83
C GLU A 162 -7.78 -18.30 24.44
N GLN A 163 -8.85 -18.46 23.64
CA GLN A 163 -10.19 -18.72 24.19
C GLN A 163 -10.47 -20.18 24.59
N ASN A 164 -9.61 -21.14 24.24
CA ASN A 164 -9.81 -22.56 24.57
C ASN A 164 -9.11 -23.03 25.86
N SER A 165 -8.53 -22.12 26.65
CA SER A 165 -7.81 -22.48 27.89
C SER A 165 -8.61 -22.26 29.18
N GLU A 166 -9.76 -21.57 29.15
CA GLU A 166 -10.55 -21.24 30.36
C GLU A 166 -11.79 -22.12 30.60
N GLN A 167 -12.15 -23.05 29.73
CA GLN A 167 -13.33 -23.93 29.93
C GLN A 167 -13.01 -25.33 30.48
N LYS A 168 -11.83 -25.51 31.10
CA LYS A 168 -11.43 -26.80 31.66
C LYS A 168 -11.01 -26.67 33.12
N LEU A 169 -11.97 -26.35 33.98
CA LEU A 169 -11.90 -26.51 35.44
C LEU A 169 -13.24 -27.06 35.96
#